data_AF-A0AAN9LNJ4-F1
#
_entry.id   AF-A0AAN9LNJ4-F1
#
_cell.length_a   1.000
_cell.length_b   1.000
_cell.length_c   1.000
_cell.angle_alpha   90.00
_cell.angle_beta   90.00
_cell.angle_gamma   90.00
#
_symmetry.space_group_name_H-M   'P 1'
#
loop_
_entity.id
_entity.type
_entity.pdbx_description
1 polymer ?
#
loop_
_entity_poly.entity_id
_entity_poly.type
_entity_poly.pdbx_seq_one_letter_code
_entity_poly.pdbx_strand_id
1 'polypeptide(L)'
;MYYCSRREKKKIPPNNEWPTSSPIINDGVCKTMVETQGYICEEHEVITEDGYILSLQRIPTGRSGKKTNKQPVLLQHGLTAEAVSWLFNSPNESLGFISADNGYDVWLTNSRGTKYSRGHKSLSPNDKDYWNRSWDELSTYDLPTFVQYVYNINTG
;
A
#
# COMPACT_ATOMS: atom_id res chain seq x y z
N MET A 1 14.57 20.07 -23.84
CA MET A 1 13.98 19.10 -24.80
C MET A 1 13.89 17.76 -24.09
N TYR A 2 12.69 17.30 -23.75
CA TYR A 2 12.49 15.95 -23.21
C TYR A 2 12.31 14.97 -24.37
N TYR A 3 13.17 13.94 -24.43
CA TYR A 3 13.02 12.85 -25.40
C TYR A 3 11.86 11.95 -24.96
N CYS A 4 10.77 11.98 -25.73
CA CYS A 4 9.73 10.95 -25.67
C CYS A 4 10.26 9.73 -26.45
N SER A 5 10.60 8.65 -25.75
CA SER A 5 10.96 7.38 -26.37
C SER A 5 9.74 6.85 -27.17
N ARG A 6 9.93 6.64 -28.48
CA ARG A 6 8.90 6.06 -29.36
C ARG A 6 8.61 4.64 -28.88
N ARG A 7 7.46 4.43 -28.24
CA ARG A 7 6.86 3.07 -28.21
C ARG A 7 6.51 2.69 -29.64
N GLU A 8 7.12 1.62 -30.13
CA GLU A 8 6.72 0.99 -31.38
C GLU A 8 5.23 0.64 -31.30
N LYS A 9 4.47 1.07 -32.31
CA LYS A 9 3.06 0.69 -32.44
C LYS A 9 3.02 -0.81 -32.75
N LYS A 10 2.69 -1.63 -31.76
CA LYS A 10 2.41 -3.06 -31.97
C LYS A 10 1.29 -3.17 -33.01
N LYS A 11 1.55 -3.89 -34.10
CA LYS A 11 0.56 -4.17 -35.15
C LYS A 11 -0.61 -4.94 -34.54
N ILE A 12 -1.83 -4.51 -34.87
CA ILE A 12 -3.07 -5.19 -34.50
C ILE A 12 -3.10 -6.53 -35.25
N PRO A 13 -3.23 -7.68 -34.56
CA PRO A 13 -3.34 -8.97 -35.24
C PRO A 13 -4.63 -9.02 -36.10
N PRO A 14 -4.60 -9.68 -37.27
CA PRO A 14 -5.69 -9.65 -38.24
C PRO A 14 -6.96 -10.38 -37.80
N ASN A 15 -6.90 -11.13 -36.70
CA ASN A 15 -8.05 -11.80 -36.11
C ASN A 15 -8.38 -11.06 -34.81
N ASN A 16 -9.65 -10.74 -34.59
CA ASN A 16 -10.18 -10.03 -33.41
C ASN A 16 -10.00 -10.77 -32.06
N GLU A 17 -9.00 -11.65 -31.97
CA GLU A 17 -8.51 -12.27 -30.75
C GLU A 17 -7.66 -11.25 -30.01
N TRP A 18 -8.30 -10.52 -29.10
CA TRP A 18 -7.60 -9.83 -28.03
C TRP A 18 -6.85 -10.90 -27.22
N PRO A 19 -5.55 -10.71 -26.90
CA PRO A 19 -4.84 -11.66 -26.06
C PRO A 19 -5.62 -11.82 -24.76
N THR A 20 -6.20 -13.01 -24.58
CA THR A 20 -6.96 -13.37 -23.40
C THR A 20 -6.01 -13.34 -22.21
N SER A 21 -6.22 -12.34 -21.35
CA SER A 21 -5.47 -12.08 -20.12
C SER A 21 -3.96 -11.91 -20.31
N SER A 22 -3.47 -10.68 -20.14
CA SER A 22 -2.16 -10.53 -19.48
C SER A 22 -2.24 -11.34 -18.17
N PRO A 23 -1.19 -12.11 -17.80
CA PRO A 23 -1.22 -12.82 -16.53
C PRO A 23 -1.61 -11.82 -15.45
N ILE A 24 -2.64 -12.12 -14.66
CA ILE A 24 -3.04 -11.28 -13.54
C ILE A 24 -1.85 -11.30 -12.58
N ILE A 25 -0.96 -10.32 -12.71
CA ILE A 25 0.13 -10.19 -11.77
C ILE A 25 -0.50 -9.59 -10.52
N ASN A 26 -0.78 -10.43 -9.53
CA ASN A 26 -1.23 -10.04 -8.18
C ASN A 26 -0.07 -9.40 -7.41
N ASP A 27 0.60 -8.43 -8.01
CA ASP A 27 1.67 -7.70 -7.35
C ASP A 27 1.07 -6.73 -6.32
N GLY A 28 1.69 -6.70 -5.13
CA GLY A 28 1.32 -5.80 -4.05
C GLY A 28 1.60 -4.32 -4.37
N VAL A 29 1.24 -3.44 -3.43
CA VAL A 29 1.48 -1.99 -3.56
C VAL A 29 2.98 -1.71 -3.69
N CYS A 30 3.83 -2.42 -2.94
CA CYS A 30 5.27 -2.25 -2.99
C CYS A 30 5.83 -2.41 -4.41
N LYS A 31 5.56 -3.54 -5.04
CA LYS A 31 6.08 -3.87 -6.37
C LYS A 31 5.48 -3.01 -7.47
N THR A 32 4.20 -2.63 -7.36
CA THR A 32 3.52 -1.87 -8.42
C THR A 32 3.74 -0.37 -8.33
N MET A 33 3.82 0.20 -7.13
CA MET A 33 3.81 1.65 -6.92
C MET A 33 5.09 2.22 -6.32
N VAL A 34 5.78 1.47 -5.44
CA VAL A 34 6.91 2.00 -4.65
C VAL A 34 8.25 1.67 -5.32
N GLU A 35 8.46 0.40 -5.64
CA GLU A 35 9.70 -0.09 -6.26
C GLU A 35 9.90 0.48 -7.67
N THR A 36 8.81 0.71 -8.40
CA THR A 36 8.83 1.34 -9.73
C THR A 36 9.37 2.78 -9.69
N GLN A 37 9.38 3.41 -8.52
CA GLN A 37 9.93 4.74 -8.27
C GLN A 37 11.36 4.70 -7.68
N GLY A 38 11.94 3.51 -7.51
CA GLY A 38 13.30 3.31 -7.01
C GLY A 38 13.44 3.31 -5.49
N TYR A 39 12.36 3.11 -4.75
CA TYR A 39 12.37 2.96 -3.28
C TYR A 39 12.38 1.48 -2.88
N ILE A 40 12.95 1.18 -1.72
CA ILE A 40 12.77 -0.12 -1.06
C ILE A 40 11.40 -0.12 -0.38
N CYS A 41 10.70 -1.25 -0.43
CA CYS A 41 9.40 -1.39 0.20
C CYS A 41 9.25 -2.76 0.86
N GLU A 42 8.63 -2.79 2.04
CA GLU A 42 8.28 -4.01 2.77
C GLU A 42 6.75 -4.12 2.84
N GLU A 43 6.21 -5.31 2.56
CA GLU A 43 4.79 -5.64 2.72
C GLU A 43 4.60 -6.34 4.06
N HIS A 44 3.64 -5.86 4.85
CA HIS A 44 3.33 -6.40 6.17
C HIS A 44 1.85 -6.72 6.29
N GLU A 45 1.53 -7.70 7.13
CA GLU A 45 0.17 -8.02 7.54
C GLU A 45 0.06 -8.01 9.06
N VAL A 46 -1.06 -7.48 9.56
CA VAL A 46 -1.44 -7.52 10.97
C VAL A 46 -2.85 -8.07 11.08
N ILE A 47 -3.16 -8.63 12.25
CA ILE A 47 -4.50 -9.15 12.52
C ILE A 47 -5.07 -8.40 13.71
N THR A 48 -6.22 -7.77 13.51
CA THR A 48 -6.96 -7.11 14.59
C THR A 48 -7.52 -8.12 15.58
N GLU A 49 -7.88 -7.64 16.77
CA GLU A 49 -8.52 -8.45 17.82
C GLU A 49 -9.78 -9.14 17.32
N ASP A 50 -10.59 -8.43 16.53
CA ASP A 50 -11.83 -8.93 15.95
C ASP A 50 -11.64 -9.74 14.66
N GLY A 51 -10.39 -9.99 14.25
CA GLY A 51 -10.05 -11.01 13.25
C GLY A 51 -9.83 -10.52 11.82
N TYR A 52 -9.84 -9.22 11.56
CA TYR A 52 -9.53 -8.65 10.24
C TYR A 52 -8.03 -8.72 9.97
N ILE A 53 -7.68 -9.06 8.73
CA ILE A 53 -6.29 -9.10 8.27
C ILE A 53 -6.05 -7.81 7.48
N LEU A 54 -5.17 -6.97 8.01
CA LEU A 54 -4.88 -5.64 7.48
C LEU A 54 -3.47 -5.60 6.89
N SER A 55 -3.33 -4.98 5.73
CA SER A 55 -2.06 -4.79 5.03
C SER A 55 -1.45 -3.42 5.34
N LEU A 56 -0.13 -3.40 5.55
CA LEU A 56 0.67 -2.19 5.62
C LEU A 56 1.82 -2.28 4.62
N GLN A 57 2.18 -1.13 4.04
CA GLN A 57 3.41 -0.99 3.27
C GLN A 57 4.39 -0.09 4.01
N ARG A 58 5.66 -0.49 4.07
CA ARG A 58 6.70 0.30 4.71
C ARG A 58 7.74 0.74 3.70
N ILE A 59 8.08 2.02 3.71
CA ILE A 59 9.20 2.61 2.98
C ILE A 59 10.26 3.02 4.02
N PRO A 60 11.23 2.15 4.33
CA PRO A 60 12.12 2.34 5.48
C PRO A 60 13.19 3.43 5.25
N THR A 61 13.47 3.76 3.97
CA THR A 61 14.51 4.73 3.60
C THR A 61 14.16 5.40 2.27
N GLY A 62 14.48 6.68 2.12
CA GLY A 62 14.44 7.37 0.83
C GLY A 62 15.48 6.86 -0.18
N ARG A 63 15.38 7.30 -1.44
CA ARG A 63 16.20 6.77 -2.56
C ARG A 63 17.70 6.94 -2.38
N SER A 64 18.12 7.97 -1.64
CA SER A 64 19.54 8.20 -1.36
C SER A 64 20.16 7.18 -0.39
N GLY A 65 19.35 6.37 0.29
CA GLY A 65 19.80 5.39 1.27
C GLY A 65 20.50 6.00 2.49
N LYS A 66 20.40 7.33 2.69
CA LYS A 66 21.02 8.01 3.83
C LYS A 66 20.41 7.49 5.13
N LYS A 67 21.27 7.06 6.06
CA LYS A 67 20.85 6.68 7.40
C LYS A 67 20.40 7.92 8.17
N THR A 68 19.19 7.87 8.71
CA THR A 68 18.58 8.91 9.54
C THR A 68 18.08 8.28 10.84
N ASN A 69 17.49 9.07 11.72
CA ASN A 69 16.90 8.58 12.97
C ASN A 69 15.66 7.67 12.75
N LYS A 70 15.22 7.47 11.49
CA LYS A 70 14.12 6.57 11.10
C LYS A 70 12.86 6.74 11.97
N GLN A 71 12.52 7.99 12.29
CA GLN A 71 11.31 8.29 13.06
C GLN A 71 10.10 7.75 12.27
N PRO A 72 9.28 6.87 12.86
CA PRO A 72 8.13 6.31 12.15
C PRO A 72 7.06 7.37 11.90
N VAL A 73 6.47 7.35 10.71
CA VAL A 73 5.30 8.14 10.32
C VAL A 73 4.26 7.20 9.77
N LEU A 74 3.07 7.21 10.37
CA LEU A 74 1.91 6.44 9.92
C LEU A 74 1.01 7.31 9.04
N LEU A 75 0.78 6.90 7.79
CA LEU A 75 -0.08 7.59 6.84
C LEU A 75 -1.36 6.76 6.61
N GLN A 76 -2.44 7.18 7.29
CA GLN A 76 -3.75 6.58 7.17
C GLN A 76 -4.58 7.32 6.11
N HIS A 77 -5.12 6.56 5.15
CA HIS A 77 -6.01 7.13 4.12
C HIS A 77 -7.38 7.52 4.69
N GLY A 78 -8.11 8.37 3.95
CA GLY A 78 -9.48 8.78 4.26
C GLY A 78 -10.56 7.81 3.78
N LEU A 79 -11.83 8.24 3.87
CA LEU A 79 -12.99 7.48 3.41
C LEU A 79 -12.90 7.14 1.91
N THR A 80 -13.26 5.91 1.55
CA THR A 80 -13.23 5.36 0.18
C THR A 80 -11.87 5.38 -0.52
N ALA A 81 -10.79 5.61 0.23
CA ALA A 81 -9.42 5.59 -0.26
C ALA A 81 -8.68 4.34 0.23
N GLU A 82 -7.42 4.21 -0.19
CA GLU A 82 -6.48 3.14 0.18
C GLU A 82 -5.08 3.75 0.37
N ALA A 83 -4.11 2.96 0.88
CA ALA A 83 -2.73 3.41 1.13
C ALA A 83 -2.06 4.07 -0.09
N VAL A 84 -2.39 3.60 -1.29
CA VAL A 84 -1.85 4.13 -2.56
C VAL A 84 -2.15 5.62 -2.80
N SER A 85 -3.12 6.19 -2.09
CA SER A 85 -3.44 7.63 -2.15
C SER A 85 -2.25 8.52 -1.82
N TRP A 86 -1.32 8.03 -1.00
CA TRP A 86 -0.08 8.74 -0.65
C TRP A 86 1.03 8.64 -1.69
N LEU A 87 0.78 7.92 -2.81
CA LEU A 87 1.76 7.51 -3.81
C LEU A 87 1.36 7.84 -5.25
N PHE A 88 0.21 8.46 -5.50
CA PHE A 88 -0.32 8.62 -6.87
C PHE A 88 0.51 9.55 -7.78
N ASN A 89 1.18 10.54 -7.21
CA ASN A 89 1.99 11.50 -7.97
C ASN A 89 3.46 11.09 -8.01
N SER A 90 4.26 11.89 -8.69
CA SER A 90 5.71 11.70 -8.73
C SER A 90 6.35 11.76 -7.32
N PRO A 91 7.57 11.21 -7.14
CA PRO A 91 8.24 11.20 -5.84
C PRO A 91 8.38 12.55 -5.13
N ASN A 92 8.44 13.65 -5.88
CA ASN A 92 8.52 15.02 -5.35
C ASN A 92 7.16 15.68 -5.07
N GLU A 93 6.05 14.98 -5.30
CA GLU A 93 4.68 15.49 -5.14
C GLU A 93 3.80 14.60 -4.23
N SER A 94 4.29 13.42 -3.88
CA SER A 94 3.59 12.41 -3.08
C SER A 94 4.13 12.39 -1.65
N LEU A 95 3.26 12.58 -0.66
CA LEU A 95 3.65 12.70 0.75
C LEU A 95 4.44 11.48 1.25
N GLY A 96 4.11 10.27 0.80
CA GLY A 96 4.83 9.05 1.18
C GLY A 96 6.30 9.09 0.75
N PHE A 97 6.54 9.46 -0.51
CA PHE A 97 7.89 9.55 -1.07
C PHE A 97 8.68 10.74 -0.51
N ILE A 98 8.04 11.90 -0.37
CA ILE A 98 8.65 13.10 0.22
C ILE A 98 9.10 12.79 1.66
N SER A 99 8.27 12.13 2.46
CA SER A 99 8.61 11.77 3.83
C SER A 99 9.80 10.80 3.88
N ALA A 100 9.82 9.77 3.03
CA ALA A 100 10.94 8.83 2.96
C ALA A 100 12.25 9.52 2.55
N ASP A 101 12.22 10.40 1.54
CA ASP A 101 13.40 11.18 1.10
C ASP A 101 13.89 12.17 2.17
N ASN A 102 13.02 12.61 3.08
CA ASN A 102 13.38 13.42 4.25
C ASN A 102 13.81 12.58 5.48
N GLY A 103 13.92 11.26 5.33
CA GLY A 103 14.50 10.39 6.35
C GLY A 103 13.52 9.84 7.39
N TYR A 104 12.22 9.88 7.13
CA TYR A 104 11.23 9.18 7.94
C TYR A 104 11.13 7.70 7.56
N ASP A 105 10.76 6.87 8.53
CA ASP A 105 10.34 5.49 8.29
C ASP A 105 8.84 5.48 8.02
N VAL A 106 8.45 5.37 6.75
CA VAL A 106 7.07 5.65 6.34
C VAL A 106 6.26 4.37 6.33
N TRP A 107 5.13 4.38 7.02
CA TRP A 107 4.17 3.28 7.08
C TRP A 107 2.84 3.72 6.48
N LEU A 108 2.40 3.03 5.44
CA LEU A 108 1.12 3.27 4.76
C LEU A 108 0.14 2.18 5.20
N THR A 109 -0.99 2.56 5.78
CA THR A 109 -1.96 1.62 6.33
C THR A 109 -3.16 1.46 5.41
N ASN A 110 -3.66 0.23 5.28
CA ASN A 110 -4.92 -0.06 4.60
C ASN A 110 -5.96 -0.51 5.62
N SER A 111 -7.05 0.25 5.77
CA SER A 111 -8.15 -0.12 6.66
C SER A 111 -8.90 -1.34 6.16
N ARG A 112 -9.57 -2.04 7.08
CA ARG A 112 -10.43 -3.20 6.76
C ARG A 112 -11.37 -2.95 5.56
N GLY A 113 -11.54 -3.96 4.72
CA GLY A 113 -12.45 -3.93 3.56
C GLY A 113 -11.89 -3.27 2.30
N THR A 114 -10.78 -2.51 2.40
CA THR A 114 -10.02 -2.05 1.22
C THR A 114 -9.47 -3.24 0.43
N LYS A 115 -9.05 -3.00 -0.82
CA LYS A 115 -8.52 -4.04 -1.72
C LYS A 115 -7.39 -4.86 -1.09
N TYR A 116 -6.50 -4.21 -0.33
CA TYR A 116 -5.33 -4.83 0.28
C TYR A 116 -5.59 -5.36 1.70
N SER A 117 -6.73 -5.02 2.32
CA SER A 117 -7.12 -5.50 3.66
C SER A 117 -8.49 -6.17 3.64
N ARG A 118 -8.72 -7.04 2.64
CA ARG A 118 -9.98 -7.75 2.46
C ARG A 118 -10.00 -9.15 3.08
N GLY A 119 -9.10 -9.44 4.00
CA GLY A 119 -9.02 -10.72 4.70
C GLY A 119 -9.71 -10.71 6.06
N HIS A 120 -10.16 -11.88 6.51
CA HIS A 120 -10.63 -12.13 7.88
C HIS A 120 -10.34 -13.57 8.28
N LYS A 121 -10.13 -13.83 9.57
CA LYS A 121 -9.82 -15.18 10.09
C LYS A 121 -10.93 -16.21 9.86
N SER A 122 -12.19 -15.77 9.92
CA SER A 122 -13.37 -16.66 9.92
C SER A 122 -14.47 -16.28 8.95
N LEU A 123 -14.41 -15.09 8.34
CA LEU A 123 -15.49 -14.55 7.50
C LEU A 123 -14.97 -14.37 6.07
N SER A 124 -15.84 -14.60 5.10
CA SER A 124 -15.57 -14.29 3.70
C SER A 124 -16.06 -12.86 3.38
N PRO A 125 -15.39 -12.13 2.47
CA PRO A 125 -15.92 -10.88 1.92
C PRO A 125 -17.28 -11.01 1.22
N ASN A 126 -17.74 -12.23 0.94
CA ASN A 126 -19.08 -12.49 0.43
C ASN A 126 -20.15 -12.59 1.54
N ASP A 127 -19.74 -12.71 2.80
CA ASP A 127 -20.65 -12.79 3.94
C ASP A 127 -21.10 -11.37 4.33
N LYS A 128 -22.39 -11.19 4.60
CA LYS A 128 -22.92 -9.88 5.05
C LYS A 128 -22.30 -9.44 6.38
N ASP A 129 -22.00 -10.39 7.26
CA ASP A 129 -21.41 -10.13 8.57
C ASP A 129 -19.98 -9.58 8.47
N TYR A 130 -19.26 -9.87 7.37
CA TYR A 130 -17.98 -9.23 7.09
C TYR A 130 -18.12 -7.70 6.91
N TRP A 131 -19.26 -7.24 6.38
CA TRP A 131 -19.50 -5.82 6.12
C TRP A 131 -20.35 -5.13 7.19
N ASN A 132 -20.79 -5.86 8.20
CA ASN A 132 -21.62 -5.32 9.28
C ASN A 132 -20.76 -4.55 10.29
N ARG A 133 -20.29 -3.37 9.89
CA ARG A 133 -19.31 -2.54 10.63
C ARG A 133 -19.65 -1.06 10.57
N SER A 134 -19.17 -0.31 11.56
CA SER A 134 -19.19 1.15 11.60
C SER A 134 -17.77 1.72 11.61
N TRP A 135 -17.64 3.05 11.69
CA TRP A 135 -16.35 3.72 11.87
C TRP A 135 -15.72 3.48 13.22
N ASP A 136 -16.52 3.13 14.23
CA ASP A 136 -16.05 2.91 15.59
C ASP A 136 -15.06 1.74 15.64
N GLU A 137 -15.21 0.74 14.78
CA GLU A 137 -14.27 -0.37 14.69
C GLU A 137 -12.92 0.00 14.08
N LEU A 138 -12.85 1.01 13.18
CA LEU A 138 -11.55 1.49 12.68
C LEU A 138 -10.73 2.15 13.79
N SER A 139 -11.38 2.98 14.63
CA SER A 139 -10.70 3.66 15.72
C SER A 139 -10.39 2.73 16.89
N THR A 140 -11.28 1.76 17.15
CA THR A 140 -11.16 0.82 18.28
C THR A 140 -10.17 -0.31 18.01
N TYR A 141 -10.12 -0.83 16.77
CA TYR A 141 -9.32 -2.02 16.46
C TYR A 141 -8.19 -1.75 15.47
N ASP A 142 -8.46 -1.14 14.31
CA ASP A 142 -7.44 -1.00 13.25
C ASP A 142 -6.30 -0.09 13.70
N LEU A 143 -6.62 1.13 14.17
CA LEU A 143 -5.61 2.12 14.51
C LEU A 143 -4.68 1.67 15.65
N PRO A 144 -5.18 1.13 16.79
CA PRO A 144 -4.30 0.58 17.84
C PRO A 144 -3.43 -0.58 17.33
N THR A 145 -3.99 -1.45 16.48
CA THR A 145 -3.23 -2.57 15.89
C THR A 145 -2.06 -2.07 15.05
N PHE A 146 -2.28 -1.06 14.21
CA PHE A 146 -1.21 -0.44 13.41
C PHE A 146 -0.14 0.20 14.29
N VAL A 147 -0.54 1.05 15.24
CA VAL A 147 0.40 1.76 16.11
C VAL A 147 1.25 0.80 16.92
N GLN A 148 0.63 -0.23 17.51
CA GLN A 148 1.35 -1.23 18.29
C GLN A 148 2.36 -2.02 17.44
N TYR A 149 1.96 -2.39 16.22
CA TYR A 149 2.83 -3.12 15.30
C TYR A 149 4.06 -2.30 14.90
N VAL A 150 3.84 -1.04 14.49
CA VAL A 150 4.93 -0.12 14.11
C VAL A 150 5.84 0.17 15.29
N TYR A 151 5.27 0.41 16.49
CA TYR A 151 6.05 0.59 17.70
C TYR A 151 6.98 -0.60 17.95
N ASN A 152 6.44 -1.82 17.91
CA ASN A 152 7.20 -3.05 18.18
C ASN A 152 8.35 -3.27 17.18
N ILE A 153 8.15 -2.95 15.89
CA ILE A 153 9.22 -3.09 14.88
C ILE A 153 10.31 -2.03 15.08
N ASN A 154 9.98 -0.84 15.56
CA ASN A 154 10.92 0.27 15.68
C ASN A 154 11.65 0.30 17.03
N THR A 155 11.18 -0.43 18.06
CA THR A 155 11.85 -0.53 19.37
C THR A 155 12.58 -1.86 19.61
N GLY A 156 12.60 -2.76 18.63
CA GLY A 156 13.29 -4.06 18.68
C GLY A 156 14.77 -3.99 18.40
#